data_AF-A0A7D9K844-F1
#
_entry.id   AF-A0A7D9K844-F1
#
_cell.length_a   1.000
_cell.length_b   1.000
_cell.length_c   1.000
_cell.angle_alpha   90.00
_cell.angle_beta   90.00
_cell.angle_gamma   90.00
#
_symmetry.space_group_name_H-M   'P 1'
#
loop_
_entity.id
_entity.type
_entity.pdbx_description
1 polymer ?
#
loop_
_entity_poly.entity_id
_entity_poly.type
_entity_poly.pdbx_seq_one_letter_code
_entity_poly.pdbx_strand_id
1 'polypeptide(L)'
;MVTAPVPFVHCGSHNLNLVINDAVNSVVENENFFGLLRGLFSFFAPSLNRWRELGLEAEKGSLTLKKLCTTRWSSRIDAVRAVRDRYPHIKMSINTVVFNIY
;
A
#
# COMPACT_ATOMS: atom_id res chain seq x y z
N MET A 1 35.79 32.95 16.65
CA MET A 1 34.90 32.93 15.47
C MET A 1 33.59 32.30 15.91
N VAL A 2 32.50 33.07 15.96
CA VAL A 2 31.16 32.55 16.26
C VAL A 2 30.55 32.14 14.93
N THR A 3 30.30 30.85 14.74
CA THR A 3 29.59 30.35 13.54
C THR A 3 28.17 30.89 13.56
N ALA A 4 27.74 31.55 12.48
CA ALA A 4 26.34 31.96 12.32
C ALA A 4 25.41 30.74 12.42
N PRO A 5 24.25 30.85 13.08
CA PRO A 5 23.33 29.72 13.22
C PRO A 5 22.83 29.29 11.84
N VAL A 6 22.94 27.99 11.55
CA VAL A 6 22.40 27.41 10.33
C VAL A 6 20.87 27.40 10.44
N PRO A 7 20.13 28.03 9.52
CA PRO A 7 18.68 28.03 9.59
C PRO A 7 18.14 26.62 9.33
N PHE A 8 17.27 26.15 10.23
CA PHE A 8 16.54 24.92 10.03
C PHE A 8 15.38 25.14 9.05
N VAL A 9 15.30 24.32 8.02
CA VAL A 9 14.22 24.37 7.01
C VAL A 9 13.55 23.00 6.94
N HIS A 10 12.24 22.98 7.11
CA HIS A 10 11.46 21.75 6.96
C HIS A 10 11.49 21.23 5.52
N CYS A 11 11.57 19.92 5.37
CA CYS A 11 11.47 19.28 4.06
C CYS A 11 10.04 19.39 3.52
N GLY A 12 9.87 20.02 2.35
CA GLY A 12 8.55 20.17 1.71
C GLY A 12 7.84 18.83 1.47
N SER A 13 8.58 17.79 1.05
CA SER A 13 8.03 16.44 0.86
C SER A 13 7.53 15.82 2.16
N HIS A 14 8.20 16.08 3.28
CA HIS A 14 7.77 15.61 4.60
C HIS A 14 6.50 16.33 5.04
N ASN A 15 6.47 17.66 4.92
CA ASN A 15 5.29 18.45 5.26
C ASN A 15 4.07 18.03 4.43
N LEU A 16 4.26 17.80 3.13
CA LEU A 16 3.20 17.31 2.26
C LEU A 16 2.70 15.92 2.70
N ASN A 17 3.61 15.00 3.06
CA ASN A 17 3.24 13.69 3.59
C ASN A 17 2.40 13.82 4.88
N LEU A 18 2.71 14.77 5.77
CA LEU A 18 1.93 15.00 6.98
C LEU A 18 0.51 15.50 6.65
N VAL A 19 0.38 16.55 5.82
CA VAL A 19 -0.92 17.12 5.43
C VAL A 19 -1.81 16.06 4.78
N ILE A 20 -1.27 15.26 3.87
CA ILE A 20 -2.07 14.24 3.19
C ILE A 20 -2.46 13.11 4.15
N ASN A 21 -1.57 12.69 5.05
CA ASN A 21 -1.93 11.70 6.08
C ASN A 21 -3.06 12.22 6.97
N ASP A 22 -3.01 13.48 7.40
CA ASP A 22 -4.07 14.09 8.21
C ASP A 22 -5.41 14.14 7.45
N ALA A 23 -5.39 14.59 6.19
CA ALA A 23 -6.58 14.63 5.34
C ALA A 23 -7.21 13.25 5.06
N VAL A 24 -6.39 12.19 5.01
CA VAL A 24 -6.91 10.83 4.84
C VAL A 24 -7.43 10.24 6.15
N ASN A 25 -6.77 10.53 7.27
CA ASN A 25 -7.18 10.03 8.57
C ASN A 25 -8.40 10.79 9.14
N SER A 26 -8.73 11.97 8.61
CA SER A 26 -9.93 12.72 9.00
C SER A 26 -11.22 12.18 8.37
N VAL A 27 -11.12 11.24 7.41
CA VAL A 27 -12.26 10.65 6.70
C VAL A 27 -12.25 9.14 6.89
N VAL A 28 -13.28 8.63 7.58
CA VAL A 28 -13.40 7.21 7.98
C VAL A 28 -13.38 6.27 6.76
N GLU A 29 -14.00 6.67 5.65
CA GLU A 29 -14.04 5.90 4.41
C GLU A 29 -12.64 5.72 3.80
N ASN A 30 -11.81 6.76 3.87
CA ASN A 30 -10.44 6.70 3.39
C ASN A 30 -9.59 5.81 4.29
N GLU A 31 -9.74 5.94 5.61
CA GLU A 31 -9.08 5.06 6.57
C GLU A 31 -9.44 3.58 6.33
N ASN A 32 -10.73 3.28 6.18
CA ASN A 32 -11.23 1.95 5.88
C ASN A 32 -10.66 1.40 4.57
N PHE A 33 -10.61 2.22 3.52
CA PHE A 33 -10.03 1.84 2.24
C PHE A 33 -8.54 1.46 2.37
N PHE A 34 -7.73 2.30 3.03
CA PHE A 34 -6.31 1.98 3.25
C PHE A 34 -6.11 0.83 4.25
N GLY A 35 -7.05 0.63 5.18
CA GLY A 35 -7.16 -0.55 6.03
C GLY A 35 -7.32 -1.83 5.20
N LEU A 36 -8.21 -1.81 4.21
CA LEU A 36 -8.42 -2.93 3.28
C LEU A 36 -7.16 -3.24 2.46
N LEU A 37 -6.47 -2.23 1.91
CA LEU A 37 -5.22 -2.44 1.18
C LEU A 37 -4.15 -3.11 2.06
N ARG A 38 -4.06 -2.70 3.34
CA ARG A 38 -3.15 -3.31 4.31
C ARG A 38 -3.55 -4.74 4.63
N GLY A 39 -4.84 -5.00 4.79
CA GLY A 39 -5.40 -6.33 5.02
C GLY A 39 -5.09 -7.28 3.87
N LEU A 40 -5.27 -6.85 2.63
CA LEU A 40 -4.88 -7.61 1.44
C LEU A 40 -3.40 -7.97 1.47
N PHE A 41 -2.51 -7.00 1.69
CA PHE A 41 -1.07 -7.28 1.77
C PHE A 41 -0.76 -8.30 2.89
N SER A 42 -1.28 -8.11 4.10
CA SER A 42 -1.06 -9.02 5.23
C SER A 42 -1.66 -10.42 5.01
N PHE A 43 -2.73 -10.55 4.23
CA PHE A 43 -3.33 -11.84 3.90
C PHE A 43 -2.48 -12.60 2.88
N PHE A 44 -2.01 -11.94 1.82
CA PHE A 44 -1.27 -12.58 0.73
C PHE A 44 0.22 -12.80 1.06
N ALA A 45 0.90 -11.79 1.62
CA ALA A 45 2.36 -11.78 1.78
C ALA A 45 2.95 -12.97 2.56
N PRO A 46 2.31 -13.52 3.61
CA PRO A 46 2.87 -14.64 4.36
C PRO A 46 2.79 -15.99 3.64
N SER A 47 2.01 -16.14 2.57
CA SER A 47 1.80 -17.42 1.88
C SER A 47 2.26 -17.36 0.44
N LEU A 48 3.32 -18.08 0.12
CA LEU A 48 3.82 -18.19 -1.26
C LEU A 48 2.77 -18.74 -2.23
N ASN A 49 1.91 -19.65 -1.77
CA ASN A 49 0.84 -20.21 -2.58
C ASN A 49 -0.19 -19.14 -2.96
N ARG A 50 -0.73 -18.40 -1.97
CA ARG A 50 -1.65 -17.28 -2.25
C ARG A 50 -0.97 -16.18 -3.07
N TRP A 51 0.30 -15.91 -2.79
CA TRP A 51 1.08 -14.91 -3.52
C TRP A 51 1.24 -15.25 -5.00
N ARG A 52 1.40 -16.54 -5.33
CA ARG A 52 1.46 -17.03 -6.73
C ARG A 52 0.15 -16.87 -7.48
N GLU A 53 -0.99 -17.03 -6.80
CA GLU A 53 -2.32 -16.83 -7.39
C GLU A 53 -2.56 -15.40 -7.89
N LEU A 54 -1.75 -14.42 -7.43
CA LEU A 54 -1.75 -13.06 -7.95
C LEU A 54 -1.20 -12.95 -9.39
N GLY A 55 -0.74 -14.05 -10.01
CA GLY A 55 -0.32 -14.09 -11.41
C GLY A 55 0.99 -13.34 -11.67
N LEU A 56 1.86 -13.24 -10.67
CA LEU A 56 3.06 -12.40 -10.70
C LEU A 56 4.23 -13.01 -11.50
N GLU A 57 4.21 -14.32 -11.73
CA GLU A 57 5.32 -15.04 -12.37
C GLU A 57 5.37 -14.84 -13.91
N ALA A 58 4.28 -14.39 -14.53
CA ALA A 58 4.16 -14.29 -15.99
C ALA A 58 4.53 -12.93 -16.59
N GLU A 59 4.58 -11.85 -15.80
CA GLU A 59 4.76 -10.49 -16.32
C GLU A 59 5.97 -9.77 -15.72
N LYS A 60 6.98 -9.52 -16.55
CA LYS A 60 8.13 -8.67 -16.21
C LYS A 60 7.62 -7.24 -15.98
N GLY A 61 7.80 -6.70 -14.77
CA GLY A 61 7.29 -5.37 -14.38
C GLY A 61 5.89 -5.39 -13.76
N SER A 62 5.33 -6.57 -13.49
CA SER A 62 4.06 -6.73 -12.78
C SER A 62 4.02 -5.95 -11.47
N LEU A 63 3.03 -5.05 -11.35
CA LEU A 63 2.71 -4.42 -10.08
C LEU A 63 2.10 -5.47 -9.14
N THR A 64 2.76 -5.66 -8.00
CA THR A 64 2.34 -6.58 -6.92
C THR A 64 1.88 -5.79 -5.70
N LEU A 65 1.07 -6.43 -4.84
CA LEU A 65 0.60 -5.86 -3.58
C LEU A 65 1.76 -5.26 -2.79
N LYS A 66 1.58 -4.02 -2.33
CA LYS A 66 2.62 -3.27 -1.62
C LYS A 66 2.22 -3.07 -0.16
N LYS A 67 3.21 -3.20 0.72
CA LYS A 67 3.08 -2.73 2.11
C LYS A 67 2.99 -1.20 2.10
N LEU A 68 1.98 -0.66 2.78
CA LEU A 68 1.86 0.78 2.97
C LEU A 68 2.99 1.30 3.87
N CYS A 69 3.63 2.39 3.46
CA CYS A 69 4.66 3.07 4.24
C CYS A 69 4.09 4.40 4.79
N THR A 70 4.17 4.58 6.11
CA THR A 70 3.62 5.76 6.81
C THR A 70 4.40 7.04 6.53
N THR A 71 5.71 6.93 6.28
CA THR A 71 6.60 8.07 6.03
C THR A 71 6.75 8.40 4.54
N ARG A 72 6.26 7.55 3.64
CA ARG A 72 6.35 7.73 2.18
C ARG A 72 4.98 7.61 1.55
N TRP A 73 4.28 8.73 1.44
CA TRP A 73 2.95 8.80 0.85
C TRP A 73 2.86 8.17 -0.54
N SER A 74 3.89 8.30 -1.38
CA SER A 74 3.89 7.71 -2.73
C SER A 74 3.66 6.18 -2.73
N SER A 75 4.02 5.47 -1.65
CA SER A 75 3.75 4.03 -1.51
C SER A 75 2.26 3.68 -1.54
N ARG A 76 1.38 4.62 -1.16
CA ARG A 76 -0.08 4.43 -1.20
C ARG A 76 -0.59 4.40 -2.64
N ILE A 77 -0.06 5.26 -3.50
CA ILE A 77 -0.39 5.26 -4.93
C ILE A 77 0.05 3.94 -5.56
N ASP A 78 1.24 3.45 -5.23
CA ASP A 78 1.74 2.17 -5.72
C ASP A 78 0.85 0.99 -5.26
N ALA A 79 0.40 1.01 -3.99
CA ALA A 79 -0.51 -0.01 -3.46
C ALA A 79 -1.88 0.00 -4.15
N VAL A 80 -2.45 1.20 -4.39
CA VAL A 80 -3.72 1.35 -5.12
C VAL A 80 -3.58 0.84 -6.55
N ARG A 81 -2.51 1.20 -7.26
CA ARG A 81 -2.24 0.73 -8.62
C ARG A 81 -2.10 -0.79 -8.66
N ALA A 82 -1.36 -1.38 -7.72
CA ALA A 82 -1.20 -2.82 -7.63
C ALA A 82 -2.53 -3.55 -7.42
N VAL A 83 -3.40 -3.05 -6.54
CA VAL A 83 -4.73 -3.66 -6.32
C VAL A 83 -5.61 -3.51 -7.55
N ARG A 84 -5.63 -2.33 -8.19
CA ARG A 84 -6.37 -2.12 -9.44
C ARG A 84 -5.95 -3.11 -10.52
N ASP A 85 -4.65 -3.26 -10.73
CA ASP A 85 -4.11 -4.09 -11.81
C ASP A 85 -4.29 -5.59 -11.54
N ARG A 86 -4.29 -5.99 -10.26
CA ARG A 86 -4.44 -7.39 -9.84
C ARG A 86 -5.83 -7.74 -9.31
N TYR A 87 -6.80 -6.84 -9.43
CA TYR A 87 -8.15 -7.02 -8.88
C TYR A 87 -8.82 -8.34 -9.30
N PRO A 88 -8.77 -8.77 -10.58
CA PRO A 88 -9.36 -10.05 -10.98
C PRO A 88 -8.73 -11.24 -10.27
N HIS A 89 -7.40 -11.26 -10.15
CA HIS A 89 -6.67 -12.33 -9.48
C HIS A 89 -6.90 -12.33 -7.97
N ILE A 90 -6.94 -11.16 -7.34
CA ILE A 90 -7.27 -10.99 -5.92
C ILE A 90 -8.66 -11.56 -5.63
N LYS A 91 -9.67 -11.18 -6.44
CA LYS A 91 -11.04 -11.67 -6.28
C LYS A 91 -11.12 -13.19 -6.46
N MET A 92 -10.45 -13.73 -7.49
CA MET A 92 -10.43 -15.17 -7.75
C MET A 92 -9.78 -15.93 -6.59
N SER A 93 -8.60 -15.51 -6.14
CA SER A 93 -7.87 -16.15 -5.05
C SER A 93 -8.67 -16.16 -3.74
N ILE A 94 -9.27 -15.03 -3.37
CA ILE A 94 -10.11 -14.94 -2.16
C ILE A 94 -11.30 -15.90 -2.26
N ASN A 95 -11.99 -15.95 -3.41
CA ASN A 95 -13.09 -16.89 -3.62
C ASN A 95 -12.62 -18.34 -3.50
N THR A 96 -11.50 -18.70 -4.13
CA THR A 96 -10.91 -20.05 -4.04
C THR A 96 -10.64 -20.42 -2.58
N VAL A 97 -10.09 -19.53 -1.76
CA VAL A 97 -9.86 -19.81 -0.34
C VAL A 97 -11.18 -20.02 0.41
N VAL A 98 -12.21 -19.19 0.16
CA VAL A 98 -13.52 -19.32 0.81
C VAL A 98 -14.20 -20.64 0.44
N PHE A 99 -14.18 -21.03 -0.83
CA PHE A 99 -14.82 -22.26 -1.31
C PHE A 99 -14.06 -23.54 -0.94
N ASN A 100 -12.76 -23.49 -0.64
CA ASN A 100 -11.99 -24.65 -0.16
C ASN A 100 -12.11 -24.88 1.36
N ILE A 101 -12.83 -24.01 2.09
CA ILE A 101 -13.10 -24.15 3.53
C ILE A 101 -14.48 -24.80 3.78
N TYR A 102 -15.31 -24.97 2.74
CA TYR A 102 -16.55 -25.74 2.74
C TYR A 102 -16.39 -27.03 1.91
#